data_AF-A0A1J5KG77-F1
#
_entry.id   AF-A0A1J5KG77-F1
#
_cell.length_a   1.000
_cell.length_b   1.000
_cell.length_c   1.000
_cell.angle_alpha   90.00
_cell.angle_beta   90.00
_cell.angle_gamma   90.00
#
_symmetry.space_group_name_H-M   'P 1'
#
loop_
_entity.id
_entity.type
_entity.pdbx_description
1 polymer ?
#
loop_
_entity_poly.entity_id
_entity_poly.type
_entity_poly.pdbx_seq_one_letter_code
_entity_poly.pdbx_strand_id
1 'polypeptide(L)'
;MLRATNYNEIFTLLLLACLLILAIIKVLFPKRFQDFTAIIFNFRYLKIYGRDQKFLDVFEGFLFLNLIIGLAIFSIITYKTFFGIDTINLNLLLLKTAIGIGIFILIKVLIERLISSILNLDSVIKNYLFEKISYKNFLGLLLIPINAILIYSLVPSKSLLIAIGLILFIVHTIGIFLFYKKNLSLIKNHIIYFILYLCTLEISPYVILYKSLTTL
;
A
#
# COMPACT_ATOMS: atom_id res chain seq x y z
N MET A 1 21.92 1.44 -23.62
CA MET A 1 22.84 2.37 -22.96
C MET A 1 22.39 2.50 -21.51
N LEU A 2 23.13 1.92 -20.56
CA LEU A 2 22.89 2.14 -19.13
C LEU A 2 23.30 3.58 -18.79
N ARG A 3 22.43 4.33 -18.10
CA ARG A 3 22.65 5.74 -17.78
C ARG A 3 23.75 5.89 -16.73
N ALA A 4 24.74 6.75 -16.97
CA ALA A 4 25.68 7.18 -15.94
C ALA A 4 25.04 8.32 -15.12
N THR A 5 24.32 7.97 -14.06
CA THR A 5 23.87 8.92 -13.03
C THR A 5 24.69 8.73 -11.77
N ASN A 6 24.90 9.81 -11.01
CA ASN A 6 25.28 9.72 -9.59
C ASN A 6 24.15 8.99 -8.84
N TYR A 7 24.20 7.67 -8.88
CA TYR A 7 23.24 6.81 -8.22
C TYR A 7 23.39 7.01 -6.72
N ASN A 8 22.31 7.44 -6.10
CA ASN A 8 22.23 7.44 -4.64
C ASN A 8 22.23 5.97 -4.20
N GLU A 9 23.37 5.50 -3.68
CA GLU A 9 23.62 4.11 -3.24
C GLU A 9 22.49 3.57 -2.35
N ILE A 10 21.86 4.48 -1.60
CA ILE A 10 20.72 4.19 -0.73
C ILE A 10 19.52 3.59 -1.48
N PHE A 11 19.21 4.03 -2.71
CA PHE A 11 18.08 3.51 -3.48
C PHE A 11 18.32 2.06 -3.90
N THR A 12 19.55 1.75 -4.32
CA THR A 12 19.99 0.39 -4.65
C THR A 12 19.91 -0.52 -3.43
N LEU A 13 20.40 -0.05 -2.28
CA LEU A 13 20.39 -0.81 -1.03
C LEU A 13 18.96 -1.12 -0.56
N LEU A 14 18.04 -0.15 -0.67
CA LEU A 14 16.65 -0.34 -0.31
C LEU A 14 15.90 -1.27 -1.26
N LEU A 15 16.15 -1.18 -2.57
CA LEU A 15 15.60 -2.15 -3.54
C LEU A 15 16.11 -3.56 -3.26
N LEU A 16 17.39 -3.71 -2.94
CA LEU A 16 17.97 -4.99 -2.53
C LEU A 16 17.33 -5.49 -1.24
N ALA A 17 17.12 -4.62 -0.25
CA ALA A 17 16.42 -4.97 0.98
C ALA A 17 14.99 -5.46 0.71
N CYS A 18 14.23 -4.80 -0.18
CA CYS A 18 12.91 -5.26 -0.60
C CYS A 18 12.95 -6.67 -1.21
N LEU A 19 13.90 -6.92 -2.12
CA LEU A 19 14.10 -8.24 -2.73
C LEU A 19 14.47 -9.31 -1.70
N LEU A 20 15.34 -8.98 -0.74
CA LEU A 20 15.70 -9.88 0.36
C LEU A 20 14.49 -10.22 1.24
N ILE A 21 13.66 -9.23 1.59
CA ILE A 21 12.44 -9.46 2.36
C ILE A 21 11.50 -10.39 1.58
N LEU A 22 11.32 -10.19 0.27
CA LEU A 22 10.51 -11.10 -0.55
C LEU A 22 11.10 -12.52 -0.63
N ALA A 23 12.41 -12.64 -0.75
CA ALA A 23 13.09 -13.94 -0.74
C ALA A 23 12.86 -14.67 0.59
N ILE A 24 13.00 -13.98 1.72
CA ILE A 24 12.72 -14.51 3.06
C ILE A 24 11.26 -14.97 3.17
N ILE A 25 10.31 -14.14 2.75
CA ILE A 25 8.88 -14.51 2.75
C ILE A 25 8.65 -15.78 1.91
N LYS A 26 9.23 -15.84 0.71
CA LYS A 26 9.06 -16.97 -0.21
C LYS A 26 9.61 -18.28 0.38
N VAL A 27 10.71 -18.21 1.12
CA VAL A 27 11.31 -19.38 1.79
C VAL A 27 10.49 -19.81 3.01
N LEU A 28 10.05 -18.87 3.85
CA LEU A 28 9.31 -19.17 5.08
C LEU A 28 7.86 -19.59 4.80
N PHE A 29 7.22 -19.00 3.78
CA PHE A 29 5.78 -19.17 3.50
C PHE A 29 5.49 -19.42 2.01
N PRO A 30 6.05 -20.47 1.38
CA PRO A 30 6.03 -20.64 -0.08
C PRO A 30 4.61 -20.75 -0.66
N LYS A 31 3.75 -21.58 -0.07
CA LYS A 31 2.36 -21.78 -0.53
C LYS A 31 1.55 -20.49 -0.43
N ARG A 32 1.64 -19.81 0.72
CA ARG A 32 0.94 -18.54 0.98
C ARG A 32 1.44 -17.42 0.08
N PHE A 33 2.74 -17.35 -0.18
CA PHE A 33 3.31 -16.39 -1.12
C PHE A 33 2.81 -16.62 -2.54
N GLN A 34 2.74 -17.87 -3.00
CA GLN A 34 2.18 -18.21 -4.32
C GLN A 34 0.72 -17.76 -4.43
N ASP A 35 -0.10 -18.09 -3.43
CA ASP A 35 -1.50 -17.64 -3.39
C ASP A 35 -1.59 -16.10 -3.39
N PHE A 36 -0.71 -15.41 -2.66
CA PHE A 36 -0.66 -13.95 -2.58
C PHE A 36 -0.28 -13.28 -3.90
N THR A 37 0.73 -13.80 -4.63
CA THR A 37 1.13 -13.25 -5.93
C THR A 37 0.01 -13.31 -6.97
N ALA A 38 -0.92 -14.25 -6.81
CA ALA A 38 -2.07 -14.41 -7.69
C ALA A 38 -3.32 -13.65 -7.21
N ILE A 39 -3.23 -12.76 -6.20
CA ILE A 39 -4.40 -12.14 -5.55
C ILE A 39 -5.33 -11.38 -6.52
N ILE A 40 -4.79 -10.79 -7.60
CA ILE A 40 -5.58 -10.10 -8.62
C ILE A 40 -6.43 -11.08 -9.44
N PHE A 41 -5.90 -12.29 -9.69
CA PHE A 41 -6.54 -13.29 -10.55
C PHE A 41 -7.31 -14.35 -9.75
N ASN A 42 -6.91 -14.59 -8.50
CA ASN A 42 -7.41 -15.68 -7.67
C ASN A 42 -7.64 -15.22 -6.22
N PHE A 43 -8.90 -15.27 -5.80
CA PHE A 43 -9.34 -14.93 -4.44
C PHE A 43 -8.99 -15.99 -3.38
N ARG A 44 -8.24 -17.06 -3.74
CA ARG A 44 -7.86 -18.14 -2.81
C ARG A 44 -7.13 -17.60 -1.58
N TYR A 45 -6.16 -16.70 -1.76
CA TYR A 45 -5.46 -16.06 -0.65
C TYR A 45 -6.44 -15.39 0.32
N LEU A 46 -7.34 -14.57 -0.22
CA LEU A 46 -8.32 -13.83 0.56
C LEU A 46 -9.29 -14.75 1.32
N LYS A 47 -9.71 -15.87 0.70
CA LYS A 47 -10.66 -16.82 1.31
C LYS A 47 -10.04 -17.67 2.42
N ILE A 48 -8.81 -18.16 2.22
CA ILE A 48 -8.15 -19.08 3.16
C ILE A 48 -7.61 -18.29 4.34
N TYR A 49 -6.86 -17.22 4.09
CA TYR A 49 -6.10 -16.52 5.14
C TYR A 49 -6.89 -15.39 5.82
N GLY A 50 -8.06 -15.00 5.28
CA GLY A 50 -8.90 -13.97 5.90
C GLY A 50 -9.70 -14.45 7.11
N ARG A 51 -10.06 -15.75 7.17
CA ARG A 51 -10.90 -16.31 8.23
C ARG A 51 -10.18 -16.39 9.59
N ASP A 52 -8.91 -16.79 9.58
CA ASP A 52 -8.12 -17.02 10.80
C ASP A 52 -7.07 -15.92 11.06
N GLN A 53 -7.31 -14.72 10.53
CA GLN A 53 -6.32 -13.65 10.58
C GLN A 53 -6.03 -13.23 12.05
N LYS A 54 -4.75 -13.30 12.44
CA LYS A 54 -4.25 -12.76 13.70
C LYS A 54 -4.07 -11.24 13.58
N PHE A 55 -4.05 -10.53 14.72
CA PHE A 55 -3.90 -9.07 14.73
C PHE A 55 -2.59 -8.60 14.04
N LEU A 56 -1.49 -9.31 14.28
CA LEU A 56 -0.20 -9.13 13.64
C LEU A 56 0.25 -10.48 13.10
N ASP A 57 0.29 -10.59 11.77
CA ASP A 57 0.85 -11.74 11.08
C ASP A 57 2.23 -11.36 10.52
N VAL A 58 3.24 -12.20 10.80
CA VAL A 58 4.62 -11.99 10.35
C VAL A 58 4.68 -11.87 8.83
N PHE A 59 3.88 -12.67 8.11
CA PHE A 59 3.81 -12.61 6.64
C PHE A 59 3.33 -11.24 6.15
N GLU A 60 2.27 -10.70 6.74
CA GLU A 60 1.74 -9.39 6.40
C GLU A 60 2.68 -8.26 6.80
N GLY A 61 3.36 -8.40 7.94
CA GLY A 61 4.36 -7.42 8.42
C GLY A 61 5.51 -7.25 7.43
N PHE A 62 6.07 -8.34 6.92
CA PHE A 62 7.14 -8.26 5.91
C PHE A 62 6.65 -7.64 4.58
N LEU A 63 5.44 -7.98 4.13
CA LEU A 63 4.85 -7.36 2.94
C LEU A 63 4.54 -5.88 3.14
N PHE A 64 4.13 -5.49 4.35
CA PHE A 64 3.87 -4.11 4.72
C PHE A 64 5.16 -3.28 4.76
N LEU A 65 6.27 -3.85 5.26
CA LEU A 65 7.59 -3.21 5.17
C LEU A 65 8.01 -2.98 3.71
N ASN A 66 7.81 -3.97 2.84
CA ASN A 66 8.03 -3.81 1.40
C ASN A 66 7.20 -2.67 0.80
N LEU A 67 5.93 -2.57 1.17
CA LEU A 67 5.04 -1.49 0.74
C LEU A 67 5.55 -0.12 1.17
N ILE A 68 5.95 0.04 2.44
CA ILE A 68 6.45 1.32 2.97
C ILE A 68 7.70 1.76 2.20
N ILE A 69 8.68 0.86 2.04
CA ILE A 69 9.93 1.17 1.34
C ILE A 69 9.65 1.51 -0.13
N GLY A 70 8.84 0.69 -0.80
CA GLY A 70 8.46 0.91 -2.20
C GLY A 70 7.75 2.24 -2.43
N LEU A 71 6.81 2.60 -1.55
CA LEU A 71 6.11 3.89 -1.62
C LEU A 71 7.05 5.06 -1.33
N ALA A 72 7.92 4.95 -0.32
CA ALA A 72 8.86 6.01 0.02
C ALA A 72 9.80 6.35 -1.15
N ILE A 73 10.33 5.33 -1.83
CA ILE A 73 11.17 5.49 -3.03
C ILE A 73 10.37 6.20 -4.13
N PHE A 74 9.18 5.68 -4.45
CA PHE A 74 8.34 6.23 -5.52
C PHE A 74 7.92 7.68 -5.23
N SER A 75 7.57 8.00 -3.98
CA SER A 75 7.22 9.35 -3.55
C SER A 75 8.38 10.34 -3.70
N ILE A 76 9.61 9.94 -3.39
CA ILE A 76 10.79 10.81 -3.55
C ILE A 76 11.09 11.04 -5.02
N ILE A 77 11.04 10.00 -5.86
CA ILE A 77 11.22 10.13 -7.31
C ILE A 77 10.15 11.10 -7.87
N THR A 78 8.91 10.97 -7.43
CA THR A 78 7.82 11.86 -7.82
C THR A 78 8.05 13.29 -7.33
N TYR A 79 8.45 13.49 -6.08
CA TYR A 79 8.72 14.81 -5.55
C TYR A 79 9.84 15.53 -6.31
N LYS A 80 10.96 14.84 -6.56
CA LYS A 80 12.10 15.39 -7.31
C LYS A 80 11.73 15.81 -8.72
N THR A 81 10.93 15.01 -9.41
CA THR A 81 10.59 15.24 -10.82
C THR A 81 9.53 16.31 -11.02
N PHE A 82 8.63 16.48 -10.05
CA PHE A 82 7.62 17.54 -10.11
C PHE A 82 8.18 18.92 -9.75
N PHE A 83 8.98 18.98 -8.68
CA PHE A 83 9.47 20.24 -8.12
C PHE A 83 10.91 20.60 -8.51
N GLY A 84 11.67 19.68 -9.11
CA GLY A 84 13.06 19.92 -9.52
C GLY A 84 14.02 20.16 -8.34
N ILE A 85 13.64 19.76 -7.12
CA ILE A 85 14.42 20.04 -5.91
C ILE A 85 15.38 18.88 -5.66
N ASP A 86 16.67 19.14 -5.80
CA ASP A 86 17.71 18.27 -5.26
C ASP A 86 17.99 18.65 -3.81
N THR A 87 17.44 17.86 -2.89
CA THR A 87 17.64 18.05 -1.46
C THR A 87 19.02 17.60 -1.04
N ILE A 88 19.68 18.43 -0.22
CA ILE A 88 21.04 18.23 0.29
C ILE A 88 21.14 16.92 1.12
N ASN A 89 20.06 16.54 1.83
CA ASN A 89 20.01 15.34 2.67
C ASN A 89 18.93 14.35 2.22
N LEU A 90 19.14 13.69 1.07
CA LEU A 90 18.21 12.69 0.53
C LEU A 90 17.91 11.56 1.52
N ASN A 91 18.93 11.02 2.20
CA ASN A 91 18.78 9.87 3.09
C ASN A 91 17.83 10.18 4.26
N LEU A 92 17.97 11.37 4.86
CA LEU A 92 17.10 11.82 5.94
C LEU A 92 15.66 12.03 5.44
N LEU A 93 15.50 12.62 4.25
CA LEU A 93 14.18 12.80 3.64
C LEU A 93 13.51 11.45 3.39
N LEU A 94 14.25 10.47 2.88
CA LEU A 94 13.74 9.12 2.62
C LEU A 94 13.30 8.41 3.91
N LEU A 95 14.12 8.48 4.95
CA LEU A 95 13.75 7.89 6.23
C LEU A 95 12.49 8.56 6.80
N LYS A 96 12.41 9.90 6.74
CA LYS A 96 11.24 10.66 7.19
C LYS A 96 9.98 10.29 6.39
N THR A 97 10.07 10.16 5.06
CA THR A 97 8.93 9.79 4.23
C THR A 97 8.49 8.34 4.50
N ALA A 98 9.43 7.39 4.62
CA ALA A 98 9.12 6.01 4.96
C ALA A 98 8.43 5.89 6.33
N ILE A 99 8.98 6.53 7.36
CA ILE A 99 8.39 6.53 8.71
C ILE A 99 7.02 7.21 8.69
N GLY A 100 6.89 8.37 8.02
CA GLY A 100 5.62 9.08 7.91
C GLY A 100 4.53 8.24 7.24
N ILE A 101 4.84 7.60 6.12
CA ILE A 101 3.91 6.69 5.41
C ILE A 101 3.54 5.50 6.30
N GLY A 102 4.52 4.88 6.96
CA GLY A 102 4.30 3.73 7.85
C GLY A 102 3.39 4.09 9.02
N ILE A 103 3.69 5.16 9.74
CA ILE A 103 2.88 5.65 10.87
C ILE A 103 1.48 6.00 10.42
N PHE A 104 1.34 6.73 9.31
CA PHE A 104 0.03 7.11 8.77
C PHE A 104 -0.85 5.89 8.46
N ILE A 105 -0.30 4.88 7.78
CA ILE A 105 -1.05 3.67 7.45
C ILE A 105 -1.38 2.87 8.72
N LEU A 106 -0.43 2.73 9.66
CA LEU A 106 -0.65 2.00 10.91
C LEU A 106 -1.73 2.65 11.77
N ILE A 107 -1.66 3.96 12.00
CA ILE A 107 -2.67 4.70 12.76
C ILE A 107 -4.05 4.53 12.11
N LYS A 108 -4.13 4.66 10.78
CA LYS A 108 -5.40 4.48 10.05
C LYS A 108 -5.98 3.08 10.30
N VAL A 109 -5.17 2.02 10.19
CA VAL A 109 -5.63 0.64 10.43
C VAL A 109 -6.06 0.44 11.89
N LEU A 110 -5.34 1.01 12.87
CA LEU A 110 -5.68 0.91 14.28
C LEU A 110 -7.03 1.56 14.58
N ILE A 111 -7.27 2.78 14.07
CA ILE A 111 -8.54 3.49 14.24
C ILE A 111 -9.69 2.69 13.60
N GLU A 112 -9.50 2.16 12.40
CA GLU A 112 -10.51 1.35 11.71
C GLU A 112 -10.89 0.09 12.51
N ARG A 113 -9.92 -0.54 13.18
CA ARG A 113 -10.18 -1.69 14.05
C ARG A 113 -10.87 -1.33 15.37
N LEU A 114 -10.52 -0.20 15.98
CA LEU A 114 -11.19 0.26 17.20
C LEU A 114 -12.67 0.54 16.93
N ILE A 115 -12.97 1.22 15.82
CA ILE A 115 -14.35 1.53 15.44
C ILE A 115 -15.13 0.26 15.07
N SER A 116 -14.49 -0.71 14.42
CA SER A 116 -15.08 -2.03 14.18
C SER A 116 -15.56 -2.70 15.47
N SER A 117 -14.72 -2.66 16.50
CA SER A 117 -15.01 -3.28 17.80
C SER A 117 -16.14 -2.54 18.53
N ILE A 118 -16.12 -1.21 18.52
CA ILE A 118 -17.17 -0.38 19.15
C ILE A 118 -18.54 -0.62 18.50
N LEU A 119 -18.57 -0.84 17.18
CA LEU A 119 -19.81 -1.07 16.43
C LEU A 119 -20.27 -2.54 16.42
N ASN A 120 -19.53 -3.47 17.05
CA ASN A 120 -19.79 -4.91 17.02
C ASN A 120 -19.85 -5.49 15.59
N LEU A 121 -19.04 -4.95 14.66
CA LEU A 121 -19.00 -5.36 13.25
C LEU A 121 -17.72 -6.10 12.88
N ASP A 122 -17.06 -6.68 13.89
CA ASP A 122 -15.75 -7.31 13.76
C ASP A 122 -15.70 -8.39 12.69
N SER A 123 -16.77 -9.15 12.46
CA SER A 123 -16.79 -10.19 11.43
C SER A 123 -16.73 -9.64 10.00
N VAL A 124 -17.37 -8.50 9.74
CA VAL A 124 -17.44 -7.89 8.39
C VAL A 124 -16.25 -6.97 8.16
N ILE A 125 -15.94 -6.10 9.14
CA ILE A 125 -14.90 -5.09 9.00
C ILE A 125 -13.50 -5.72 9.09
N LYS A 126 -13.28 -6.76 9.91
CA LYS A 126 -11.98 -7.46 9.93
C LYS A 126 -11.63 -8.08 8.58
N ASN A 127 -12.60 -8.75 7.95
CA ASN A 127 -12.42 -9.32 6.61
C ASN A 127 -12.17 -8.21 5.57
N TYR A 128 -12.91 -7.09 5.65
CA TYR A 128 -12.66 -5.92 4.81
C TYR A 128 -11.25 -5.37 4.94
N LEU A 129 -10.81 -5.16 6.18
CA LEU A 129 -9.48 -4.63 6.48
C LEU A 129 -8.39 -5.57 5.98
N PHE A 130 -8.56 -6.89 6.14
CA PHE A 130 -7.64 -7.86 5.58
C PHE A 130 -7.54 -7.79 4.06
N GLU A 131 -8.67 -7.82 3.34
CA GLU A 131 -8.64 -7.75 1.87
C GLU A 131 -8.00 -6.42 1.41
N LYS A 132 -8.38 -5.30 2.04
CA LYS A 132 -7.84 -3.96 1.75
C LYS A 132 -6.33 -3.87 1.97
N ILE A 133 -5.82 -4.35 3.11
CA ILE A 133 -4.38 -4.36 3.40
C ILE A 133 -3.65 -5.28 2.43
N SER A 134 -4.24 -6.42 2.07
CA SER A 134 -3.64 -7.38 1.14
C SER A 134 -3.45 -6.79 -0.27
N TYR A 135 -4.46 -6.08 -0.80
CA TYR A 135 -4.32 -5.36 -2.07
C TYR A 135 -3.30 -4.21 -1.99
N LYS A 136 -3.22 -3.49 -0.86
CA LYS A 136 -2.17 -2.47 -0.66
C LYS A 136 -0.77 -3.11 -0.65
N ASN A 137 -0.59 -4.20 0.08
CA ASN A 137 0.66 -4.94 0.14
C ASN A 137 1.06 -5.47 -1.25
N PHE A 138 0.09 -5.82 -2.09
CA PHE A 138 0.36 -6.21 -3.47
C PHE A 138 0.92 -5.05 -4.31
N LEU A 139 0.51 -3.80 -4.06
CA LEU A 139 1.16 -2.63 -4.68
C LEU A 139 2.65 -2.55 -4.30
N GLY A 140 3.02 -2.94 -3.08
CA GLY A 140 4.41 -3.02 -2.64
C GLY A 140 5.23 -3.99 -3.50
N LEU A 141 4.65 -5.13 -3.88
CA LEU A 141 5.26 -6.08 -4.81
C LEU A 141 5.48 -5.46 -6.19
N LEU A 142 4.47 -4.76 -6.73
CA LEU A 142 4.55 -4.09 -8.04
C LEU A 142 5.54 -2.92 -8.04
N LEU A 143 5.68 -2.21 -6.92
CA LEU A 143 6.56 -1.06 -6.80
C LEU A 143 8.04 -1.43 -6.92
N ILE A 144 8.44 -2.67 -6.64
CA ILE A 144 9.83 -3.11 -6.78
C ILE A 144 10.32 -3.03 -8.23
N PRO A 145 9.71 -3.73 -9.22
CA PRO A 145 10.13 -3.61 -10.61
C PRO A 145 9.88 -2.22 -11.18
N ILE A 146 8.79 -1.54 -10.78
CA ILE A 146 8.50 -0.17 -11.22
C ILE A 146 9.63 0.78 -10.78
N ASN A 147 10.01 0.77 -9.51
CA ASN A 147 11.08 1.61 -8.99
C ASN A 147 12.43 1.25 -9.61
N ALA A 148 12.72 -0.05 -9.82
CA ALA A 148 13.93 -0.47 -10.51
C ALA A 148 14.02 0.11 -11.93
N ILE A 149 12.93 0.08 -12.70
CA ILE A 149 12.89 0.66 -14.04
C ILE A 149 13.04 2.18 -13.99
N LEU A 150 12.36 2.86 -13.07
CA LEU A 150 12.43 4.32 -12.90
C LEU A 150 13.82 4.79 -12.46
N ILE A 151 14.56 3.98 -11.72
CA ILE A 151 15.90 4.32 -11.24
C ILE A 151 16.94 4.01 -12.33
N TYR A 152 16.92 2.81 -12.92
CA TYR A 152 18.02 2.33 -13.76
C TYR A 152 17.80 2.46 -15.27
N SER A 153 16.56 2.49 -15.73
CA SER A 153 16.26 2.36 -17.16
C SER A 153 15.67 3.62 -17.79
N LEU A 154 14.72 4.28 -17.13
CA LEU A 154 13.97 5.40 -17.70
C LEU A 154 14.27 6.69 -16.95
N VAL A 155 14.40 7.81 -17.68
CA VAL A 155 14.41 9.13 -17.05
C VAL A 155 12.97 9.43 -16.62
N PRO A 156 12.69 9.63 -15.32
CA PRO A 156 11.33 9.86 -14.88
C PRO A 156 10.80 11.18 -15.41
N SER A 157 9.72 11.13 -16.19
CA SER A 157 8.97 12.31 -16.64
C SER A 157 7.69 12.46 -15.84
N LYS A 158 7.16 13.70 -15.76
CA LYS A 158 5.90 13.97 -15.03
C LYS A 158 4.74 13.13 -15.59
N SER A 159 4.65 13.00 -16.92
CA SER A 159 3.60 12.19 -17.58
C SER A 159 3.72 10.70 -17.26
N LEU A 160 4.94 10.14 -17.27
CA LEU A 160 5.18 8.74 -16.92
C LEU A 160 4.77 8.45 -15.48
N LEU A 161 5.13 9.33 -14.54
CA LEU A 161 4.81 9.15 -13.13
C LEU A 161 3.30 9.28 -12.85
N ILE A 162 2.61 10.18 -13.55
CA ILE A 162 1.14 10.28 -13.48
C ILE A 162 0.51 8.98 -14.00
N ALA A 163 0.98 8.45 -15.14
CA ALA A 163 0.46 7.20 -15.70
C ALA A 163 0.67 6.02 -14.74
N ILE A 164 1.86 5.88 -14.14
CA ILE A 164 2.15 4.84 -13.14
C ILE A 164 1.26 5.03 -11.90
N GLY A 165 1.12 6.27 -11.41
CA GLY A 165 0.25 6.59 -10.28
C GLY A 165 -1.21 6.22 -10.53
N LEU A 166 -1.72 6.50 -11.74
CA LEU A 166 -3.07 6.10 -12.16
C LEU A 166 -3.23 4.57 -12.19
N ILE A 167 -2.25 3.83 -12.72
CA ILE A 167 -2.29 2.36 -12.74
C ILE A 167 -2.33 1.80 -11.31
N LEU A 168 -1.48 2.32 -10.41
CA LEU A 168 -1.47 1.90 -9.00
C LEU A 168 -2.81 2.22 -8.32
N PHE A 169 -3.41 3.37 -8.63
CA PHE A 169 -4.73 3.76 -8.13
C PHE A 169 -5.85 2.84 -8.66
N ILE A 170 -5.80 2.43 -9.92
CA ILE A 170 -6.74 1.48 -10.50
C ILE A 170 -6.63 0.12 -9.79
N VAL A 171 -5.42 -0.40 -9.58
CA VAL A 171 -5.23 -1.67 -8.85
C VAL A 171 -5.79 -1.56 -7.42
N HIS A 172 -5.60 -0.41 -6.76
CA HIS A 172 -6.16 -0.16 -5.44
C HIS A 172 -7.70 -0.18 -5.42
N THR A 173 -8.33 0.53 -6.36
CA THR A 173 -9.80 0.62 -6.44
C THR A 173 -10.47 -0.69 -6.85
N ILE A 174 -9.85 -1.47 -7.75
CA ILE A 174 -10.31 -2.82 -8.12
C ILE A 174 -10.39 -3.71 -6.87
N GLY A 175 -9.37 -3.67 -6.00
CA GLY A 175 -9.38 -4.46 -4.77
C GLY A 175 -10.57 -4.16 -3.86
N ILE A 176 -10.91 -2.88 -3.70
CA ILE A 176 -12.07 -2.43 -2.91
C ILE A 176 -13.39 -2.84 -3.58
N PHE A 177 -13.49 -2.67 -4.90
CA PHE A 177 -14.69 -3.00 -5.66
C PHE A 177 -15.00 -4.51 -5.60
N LEU A 178 -13.99 -5.36 -5.77
CA LEU A 178 -14.14 -6.81 -5.70
C LEU A 178 -14.59 -7.27 -4.32
N PHE A 179 -14.07 -6.65 -3.25
CA PHE A 179 -14.55 -6.90 -1.89
C PHE A 179 -16.05 -6.60 -1.76
N TYR A 180 -16.47 -5.41 -2.23
CA TYR A 180 -17.85 -4.97 -2.10
C TYR A 180 -18.82 -5.91 -2.82
N LYS A 181 -18.47 -6.32 -4.04
CA LYS A 181 -19.26 -7.27 -4.84
C LYS A 181 -19.39 -8.62 -4.13
N LYS A 182 -18.31 -9.11 -3.52
CA LYS A 182 -18.26 -10.43 -2.88
C LYS A 182 -19.03 -10.49 -1.56
N ASN A 183 -19.01 -9.41 -0.77
CA ASN A 183 -19.60 -9.39 0.57
C ASN A 183 -20.92 -8.61 0.64
N LEU A 184 -21.56 -8.32 -0.49
CA LEU A 184 -22.79 -7.55 -0.58
C LEU A 184 -23.91 -8.09 0.32
N SER A 185 -24.07 -9.42 0.41
CA SER A 185 -25.10 -10.05 1.25
C SER A 185 -24.87 -9.83 2.74
N LEU A 186 -23.61 -9.86 3.18
CA LEU A 186 -23.23 -9.58 4.58
C LEU A 186 -23.34 -8.08 4.90
N ILE A 187 -22.96 -7.23 3.94
CA ILE A 187 -23.06 -5.77 4.08
C ILE A 187 -24.53 -5.35 4.18
N LYS A 188 -25.44 -5.97 3.42
CA LYS A 188 -26.88 -5.66 3.45
C LYS A 188 -27.50 -5.76 4.84
N ASN A 189 -27.04 -6.70 5.67
CA ASN A 189 -27.53 -6.85 7.03
C ASN A 189 -27.09 -5.70 7.97
N HIS A 190 -26.03 -4.96 7.61
CA HIS A 190 -25.47 -3.86 8.40
C HIS A 190 -25.18 -2.60 7.54
N ILE A 191 -26.02 -2.32 6.54
CA ILE A 191 -25.75 -1.28 5.51
C ILE A 191 -25.51 0.10 6.12
N ILE A 192 -26.29 0.50 7.12
CA ILE A 192 -26.20 1.83 7.73
C ILE A 192 -24.84 2.01 8.42
N TYR A 193 -24.40 1.02 9.18
CA TYR A 193 -23.11 1.08 9.87
C TYR A 193 -21.93 0.99 8.90
N PHE A 194 -22.07 0.22 7.82
CA PHE A 194 -21.04 0.16 6.79
C PHE A 194 -20.89 1.49 6.04
N ILE A 195 -22.01 2.18 5.73
CA ILE A 195 -21.99 3.53 5.16
C ILE A 195 -21.34 4.52 6.14
N LEU A 196 -21.70 4.46 7.43
CA LEU A 196 -21.10 5.33 8.45
C LEU A 196 -19.58 5.11 8.55
N TYR A 197 -19.12 3.86 8.51
CA TYR A 197 -17.71 3.51 8.45
C TYR A 197 -17.00 4.14 7.24
N LEU A 198 -17.56 3.98 6.02
CA LEU A 198 -16.98 4.53 4.80
C LEU A 198 -16.92 6.06 4.83
N CYS A 199 -18.00 6.70 5.26
CA CYS A 199 -18.07 8.16 5.35
C CYS A 199 -17.05 8.72 6.35
N THR A 200 -16.95 8.12 7.54
CA THR A 200 -16.12 8.66 8.63
C THR A 200 -14.64 8.37 8.46
N LEU A 201 -14.25 7.19 7.96
CA LEU A 201 -12.85 6.74 7.98
C LEU A 201 -12.18 6.69 6.61
N GLU A 202 -12.96 6.52 5.55
CA GLU A 202 -12.42 6.56 4.19
C GLU A 202 -12.60 7.95 3.59
N ILE A 203 -13.81 8.50 3.53
CA ILE A 203 -14.10 9.72 2.77
C ILE A 203 -13.73 10.99 3.56
N SER A 204 -14.16 11.10 4.82
CA SER A 204 -13.99 12.30 5.64
C SER A 204 -12.53 12.78 5.75
N PRO A 205 -11.51 11.92 5.95
CA PRO A 205 -10.12 12.36 5.99
C PRO A 205 -9.67 13.08 4.72
N TYR A 206 -10.11 12.64 3.53
CA TYR A 206 -9.77 13.31 2.28
C TYR A 206 -10.48 14.65 2.14
N VAL A 207 -11.72 14.77 2.62
CA VAL A 207 -12.47 16.03 2.62
C VAL A 207 -11.81 17.06 3.55
N ILE A 208 -11.37 16.63 4.74
CA ILE A 208 -10.65 17.48 5.70
C ILE A 208 -9.32 17.95 5.09
N LEU A 209 -8.57 17.04 4.45
CA LEU A 209 -7.28 17.34 3.83
C LEU A 209 -7.44 18.31 2.64
N TYR A 210 -8.45 18.10 1.78
CA TYR A 210 -8.81 19.02 0.70
C TYR A 210 -9.12 20.42 1.24
N LYS A 211 -9.99 20.50 2.25
CA LYS A 211 -10.35 21.79 2.86
C LYS A 211 -9.12 22.50 3.40
N SER A 212 -8.27 21.79 4.17
CA SER A 212 -7.04 22.35 4.74
C SER A 212 -6.05 22.84 3.68
N LEU A 213 -5.99 22.21 2.50
CA LEU A 213 -5.14 22.65 1.39
C LEU A 213 -5.72 23.87 0.67
N THR A 214 -7.04 23.98 0.57
CA THR A 214 -7.71 25.11 -0.11
C THR A 214 -7.88 26.36 0.76
N THR A 215 -7.86 26.22 2.09
CA THR A 215 -7.92 27.34 3.05
C THR A 215 -6.54 27.91 3.39
N LEU A 216 -5.50 27.46 2.69
CA LEU A 216 -4.10 27.88 2.84
C LEU A 216 -3.70 28.70 1.61
#